data_AF-A0A453F2F6-F1
#
_entry.id   AF-A0A453F2F6-F1
#
_cell.length_a   1.000
_cell.length_b   1.000
_cell.length_c   1.000
_cell.angle_alpha   90.00
_cell.angle_beta   90.00
_cell.angle_gamma   90.00
#
_symmetry.space_group_name_H-M   'P 1'
#
loop_
_entity.id
_entity.type
_entity.pdbx_description
1 polymer ?
#
loop_
_entity_poly.entity_id
_entity_poly.type
_entity_poly.pdbx_seq_one_letter_code
_entity_poly.pdbx_strand_id
1 'polypeptide(L)'
;MEGPNNQDFGPEDLLQLADSVGGFSLMTYDFSGPQNPGPSAPLKWIQYSLTTLLPAKGSASQVHSHMIFLGINFYGNDFLLSKGGGGGSITGRDFIHLLEKYKPSLQWDDKSSEHFFIYSDKGVRHAVFYPTLLSLSVRLDEAQDWGAGLSIWEIGQGLDYFFDVL
;
A
#
# COMPACT_ATOMS: atom_id res chain seq x y z
N MET A 1 -5.57 23.71 -5.10
CA MET A 1 -4.57 22.81 -5.69
C MET A 1 -3.25 23.55 -5.60
N GLU A 2 -2.49 23.29 -4.54
CA GLU A 2 -1.10 23.75 -4.46
C GLU A 2 -0.30 22.91 -5.47
N GLY A 3 0.55 23.56 -6.26
CA GLY A 3 1.43 22.86 -7.21
C GLY A 3 2.44 21.98 -6.49
N PRO A 4 3.14 21.08 -7.20
CA PRO A 4 4.16 20.23 -6.59
C PRO A 4 5.19 21.11 -5.89
N ASN A 5 5.40 20.85 -4.61
CA ASN A 5 6.42 21.52 -3.82
C ASN A 5 7.77 21.07 -4.40
N ASN A 6 8.73 21.98 -4.54
CA ASN A 6 10.04 21.71 -5.17
C ASN A 6 10.98 20.84 -4.30
N GLN A 7 10.40 19.98 -3.44
CA GLN A 7 11.05 19.09 -2.47
C GLN A 7 10.62 17.63 -2.62
N ASP A 8 9.63 17.33 -3.47
CA ASP A 8 9.17 15.95 -3.70
C ASP A 8 10.10 15.24 -4.69
N PHE A 9 10.37 13.96 -4.43
CA PHE A 9 11.20 13.13 -5.31
C PHE A 9 10.50 12.93 -6.66
N GLY A 10 11.14 13.38 -7.74
CA GLY A 10 10.58 13.34 -9.10
C GLY A 10 11.42 12.57 -10.13
N PRO A 11 10.99 12.55 -11.39
CA PRO A 11 11.72 11.93 -12.49
C PRO A 11 13.17 12.44 -12.62
N GLU A 12 13.39 13.73 -12.41
CA GLU A 12 14.71 14.35 -12.49
C GLU A 12 15.66 13.85 -11.40
N ASP A 13 15.16 13.61 -10.18
CA ASP A 13 15.95 13.06 -9.08
C ASP A 13 16.30 11.60 -9.33
N LEU A 14 15.34 10.82 -9.83
CA LEU A 14 15.54 9.43 -10.24
C LEU A 14 16.67 9.36 -11.27
N LEU A 15 16.62 10.19 -12.33
CA LEU A 15 17.64 10.20 -13.39
C LEU A 15 19.01 10.62 -12.86
N GLN A 16 19.08 11.60 -11.95
CA GLN A 16 20.34 12.04 -11.35
C GLN A 16 20.99 10.97 -10.46
N LEU A 17 20.19 10.14 -9.80
CA LEU A 17 20.67 9.13 -8.86
C LEU A 17 20.83 7.74 -9.46
N ALA A 18 20.23 7.47 -10.63
CA ALA A 18 20.19 6.14 -11.25
C ALA A 18 21.58 5.50 -11.42
N ASP A 19 22.61 6.27 -11.75
CA ASP A 19 23.97 5.74 -11.92
C ASP A 19 24.72 5.51 -10.59
N SER A 20 24.15 5.95 -9.47
CA SER A 20 24.79 5.91 -8.14
C SER A 20 24.15 4.92 -7.17
N VAL A 21 22.99 4.34 -7.49
CA VAL A 21 22.24 3.43 -6.61
C VAL A 21 21.83 2.15 -7.35
N GLY A 22 21.59 1.07 -6.60
CA GLY A 22 21.11 -0.20 -7.16
C GLY A 22 19.59 -0.25 -7.38
N GLY A 23 18.83 0.66 -6.76
CA GLY A 23 17.37 0.71 -6.86
C GLY A 23 16.76 1.64 -5.81
N PHE A 24 15.46 1.86 -5.93
CA PHE A 24 14.66 2.77 -5.12
C PHE A 24 13.49 2.01 -4.49
N SER A 25 13.46 1.94 -3.16
CA SER A 25 12.29 1.44 -2.43
C SER A 25 11.23 2.53 -2.36
N LEU A 26 10.19 2.42 -3.20
CA LEU A 26 9.13 3.41 -3.27
C LEU A 26 8.08 3.11 -2.19
N MET A 27 7.85 4.04 -1.26
CA MET A 27 6.88 3.89 -0.17
C MET A 27 5.44 4.10 -0.66
N THR A 28 4.94 3.20 -1.50
CA THR A 28 3.57 3.23 -2.02
C THR A 28 2.55 2.63 -1.05
N TYR A 29 2.63 3.03 0.21
CA TYR A 29 1.71 2.68 1.31
C TYR A 29 1.60 3.87 2.27
N ASP A 30 0.81 3.73 3.35
CA ASP A 30 0.44 4.82 4.27
C ASP A 30 -0.32 5.99 3.61
N PHE A 31 -1.16 5.68 2.62
CA PHE A 31 -2.04 6.67 1.99
C PHE A 31 -3.04 7.29 2.98
N SER A 32 -3.54 6.46 3.90
CA SER A 32 -4.52 6.84 4.92
C SER A 32 -3.88 6.79 6.31
N GLY A 33 -4.37 7.62 7.24
CA GLY A 33 -3.88 7.66 8.60
C GLY A 33 -4.99 7.90 9.62
N PRO A 34 -4.66 7.94 10.94
CA PRO A 34 -5.66 8.02 12.00
C PRO A 34 -6.64 9.20 11.93
N GLN A 35 -6.25 10.30 11.28
CA GLN A 35 -7.07 11.50 11.09
C GLN A 35 -7.95 11.43 9.82
N ASN A 36 -7.63 10.53 8.90
CA ASN A 36 -8.39 10.28 7.68
C ASN A 36 -8.41 8.76 7.40
N PRO A 37 -9.22 7.98 8.15
CA PRO A 37 -9.28 6.53 8.01
C PRO A 37 -9.63 6.08 6.60
N GLY A 38 -8.92 5.06 6.10
CA GLY A 38 -9.09 4.59 4.74
C GLY A 38 -8.11 3.48 4.33
N PRO A 39 -8.12 3.12 3.04
CA PRO A 39 -7.20 2.12 2.47
C PRO A 39 -5.73 2.48 2.67
N SER A 40 -4.89 1.46 2.79
CA SER A 40 -3.46 1.64 3.09
C SER A 40 -2.68 2.08 1.84
N ALA A 41 -3.03 1.57 0.67
CA ALA A 41 -2.28 1.74 -0.57
C ALA A 41 -3.19 1.63 -1.82
N PRO A 42 -4.13 2.57 -2.08
CA PRO A 42 -5.06 2.46 -3.20
C PRO A 42 -4.36 2.19 -4.54
N LEU A 43 -4.83 1.18 -5.29
CA LEU A 43 -4.17 0.78 -6.54
C LEU A 43 -4.07 1.93 -7.57
N LYS A 44 -5.11 2.76 -7.69
CA LYS A 44 -5.08 3.94 -8.58
C LYS A 44 -4.04 4.98 -8.17
N TRP A 45 -3.78 5.11 -6.87
CA TRP A 45 -2.75 6.01 -6.37
C TRP A 45 -1.36 5.43 -6.65
N ILE A 46 -1.17 4.12 -6.47
CA ILE A 46 0.06 3.41 -6.90
C ILE A 46 0.32 3.66 -8.39
N GLN A 47 -0.67 3.42 -9.24
CA GLN A 47 -0.58 3.64 -10.68
C GLN A 47 -0.21 5.09 -11.01
N TYR A 48 -0.86 6.05 -10.36
CA TYR A 48 -0.54 7.47 -10.53
C TYR A 48 0.92 7.76 -10.16
N SER A 49 1.40 7.32 -9.00
CA SER A 49 2.78 7.50 -8.55
C SER A 49 3.80 6.93 -9.55
N LEU A 50 3.54 5.72 -10.08
CA LEU A 50 4.40 5.11 -11.10
C LEU A 50 4.37 5.91 -12.41
N THR A 51 3.20 6.35 -12.89
CA THR A 51 3.11 7.17 -14.11
C THR A 51 3.71 8.56 -13.98
N THR A 52 3.76 9.10 -12.76
CA THR A 52 4.41 10.39 -12.50
C THR A 52 5.93 10.25 -12.46
N LEU A 53 6.43 9.14 -11.91
CA LEU A 53 7.87 8.93 -11.72
C LEU A 53 8.56 8.35 -12.96
N LEU A 54 7.89 7.48 -13.71
CA LEU A 54 8.44 6.74 -14.83
C LEU A 54 7.86 7.21 -16.17
N PRO A 55 8.62 7.11 -17.28
CA PRO A 55 8.09 7.32 -18.62
C PRO A 55 6.89 6.39 -18.91
N ALA A 56 6.03 6.78 -19.84
CA ALA A 56 4.84 6.02 -20.21
C ALA A 56 5.15 4.54 -20.52
N LYS A 57 4.25 3.65 -20.07
CA LYS A 57 4.32 2.19 -20.28
C LYS A 57 4.63 1.87 -21.75
N GLY A 58 5.63 1.02 -22.00
CA GLY A 58 6.01 0.59 -23.36
C GLY A 58 6.89 1.57 -24.15
N SER A 59 7.33 2.67 -23.55
CA SER A 59 8.33 3.55 -24.14
C SER A 59 9.71 2.88 -24.16
N ALA A 60 10.50 3.13 -25.20
CA ALA A 60 11.92 2.75 -25.25
C ALA A 60 12.75 3.32 -24.08
N SER A 61 12.22 4.34 -23.39
CA SER A 61 12.80 4.99 -22.21
C SER A 61 12.49 4.28 -20.87
N GLN A 62 11.82 3.11 -20.87
CA GLN A 62 11.49 2.34 -19.66
C GLN A 62 12.73 1.68 -19.00
N VAL A 63 13.93 2.19 -19.29
CA VAL A 63 15.23 1.66 -18.88
C VAL A 63 15.36 1.59 -17.36
N HIS A 64 14.71 2.48 -16.61
CA HIS A 64 14.85 2.56 -15.14
C HIS A 64 13.74 1.84 -14.36
N SER A 65 12.75 1.23 -15.01
CA SER A 65 11.67 0.55 -14.28
C SER A 65 12.17 -0.57 -13.36
N HIS A 66 13.19 -1.31 -13.79
CA HIS A 66 13.81 -2.37 -13.00
C HIS A 66 14.50 -1.87 -11.72
N MET A 67 14.75 -0.56 -11.62
CA MET A 67 15.31 0.08 -10.44
C MET A 67 14.24 0.44 -9.41
N ILE A 68 12.96 0.42 -9.78
CA ILE A 68 11.87 0.72 -8.85
C ILE A 68 11.46 -0.55 -8.13
N PHE A 69 11.39 -0.47 -6.80
CA PHE A 69 10.79 -1.49 -5.96
C PHE A 69 9.48 -0.96 -5.42
N LEU A 70 8.36 -1.51 -5.92
CA LEU A 70 7.03 -1.13 -5.50
C LEU A 70 6.81 -1.55 -4.04
N GLY A 71 6.46 -0.59 -3.19
CA GLY A 71 6.24 -0.80 -1.77
C GLY A 71 4.95 -1.55 -1.49
N ILE A 72 5.08 -2.67 -0.76
CA ILE A 72 3.98 -3.50 -0.28
C ILE A 72 3.97 -3.49 1.25
N ASN A 73 2.88 -3.02 1.85
CA ASN A 73 2.67 -3.14 3.29
C ASN A 73 2.19 -4.54 3.65
N PHE A 74 2.82 -5.16 4.66
CA PHE A 74 2.41 -6.43 5.27
C PHE A 74 1.65 -6.23 6.58
N TYR A 75 1.70 -5.03 7.16
CA TYR A 75 0.79 -4.59 8.20
C TYR A 75 -0.52 -4.06 7.61
N GLY A 76 -1.52 -3.93 8.48
CA GLY A 76 -2.74 -3.17 8.21
C GLY A 76 -2.95 -2.08 9.25
N ASN A 77 -4.11 -1.46 9.26
CA ASN A 77 -4.49 -0.44 10.22
C ASN A 77 -5.88 -0.73 10.80
N ASP A 78 -6.04 -0.49 12.10
CA ASP A 78 -7.33 -0.47 12.79
C ASP A 78 -7.61 0.97 13.24
N PHE A 79 -8.58 1.62 12.58
CA PHE A 79 -8.90 3.02 12.79
C PHE A 79 -10.20 3.22 13.58
N LEU A 80 -10.19 4.23 14.44
CA LEU A 80 -11.40 4.71 15.13
C LEU A 80 -12.25 5.58 14.20
N LEU A 81 -13.54 5.26 14.06
CA LEU A 81 -14.50 6.04 13.26
C LEU A 81 -15.21 7.15 14.07
N SER A 82 -14.67 7.54 15.22
CA SER A 82 -15.21 8.60 16.08
C SER A 82 -14.63 9.98 15.78
N LYS A 83 -15.34 11.05 16.17
CA LYS A 83 -14.83 12.43 16.09
C LYS A 83 -13.56 12.56 16.93
N GLY A 84 -12.44 12.90 16.29
CA GLY A 84 -11.11 13.01 16.91
C GLY A 84 -10.04 12.09 16.30
N GLY A 85 -10.45 11.13 15.47
CA GLY A 85 -9.54 10.17 14.84
C GLY A 85 -8.88 9.22 15.84
N GLY A 86 -7.94 8.42 15.36
CA GLY A 86 -7.17 7.49 16.17
C GLY A 86 -7.12 6.09 15.57
N GLY A 87 -6.52 5.17 16.32
CA GLY A 87 -6.14 3.87 15.80
C GLY A 87 -4.70 3.86 15.28
N GLY A 88 -4.27 2.71 14.77
CA GLY A 88 -2.88 2.52 14.37
C GLY A 88 -2.66 1.18 13.69
N SER A 89 -1.38 0.91 13.41
CA SER A 89 -0.96 -0.27 12.68
C SER A 89 -1.21 -1.55 13.46
N ILE A 90 -1.61 -2.59 12.74
CA ILE A 90 -1.86 -3.94 13.25
C ILE A 90 -1.06 -4.96 12.45
N THR A 91 -0.61 -6.01 13.13
CA THR A 91 0.08 -7.15 12.50
C THR A 91 -0.90 -8.25 12.12
N GLY A 92 -0.42 -9.29 11.43
CA GLY A 92 -1.22 -10.47 11.09
C GLY A 92 -1.81 -11.16 12.32
N ARG A 93 -1.08 -11.20 13.45
CA ARG A 93 -1.60 -11.74 14.71
C ARG A 93 -2.82 -10.94 15.21
N ASP A 94 -2.72 -9.62 15.16
CA ASP A 94 -3.80 -8.73 15.59
C ASP A 94 -5.01 -8.85 14.65
N PHE A 95 -4.77 -8.90 13.33
CA PHE A 95 -5.82 -9.10 12.33
C PHE A 95 -6.59 -10.41 12.56
N ILE A 96 -5.90 -11.53 12.77
CA ILE A 96 -6.54 -12.82 13.08
C ILE A 96 -7.35 -12.73 14.38
N HIS A 97 -6.79 -12.11 15.43
CA HIS A 97 -7.52 -11.90 16.68
C HIS A 97 -8.83 -11.12 16.49
N LEU A 98 -8.82 -10.06 15.68
CA LEU A 98 -10.01 -9.26 15.37
C LEU A 98 -11.06 -10.07 14.59
N LEU A 99 -10.62 -10.89 13.62
CA LEU A 99 -11.51 -11.78 12.87
C LEU A 99 -12.17 -12.82 13.77
N GLU A 100 -11.41 -13.44 14.67
CA GLU A 100 -11.93 -14.44 15.61
C GLU A 100 -12.90 -13.84 16.63
N LYS A 101 -12.55 -12.66 17.18
CA LYS A 101 -13.33 -11.98 18.21
C LYS A 101 -14.66 -11.45 17.69
N TYR A 102 -14.65 -10.76 16.56
CA TYR A 102 -15.85 -10.05 16.07
C TYR A 102 -16.56 -10.76 14.91
N LYS A 103 -15.92 -11.75 14.26
CA LYS A 103 -16.45 -12.48 13.10
C LYS A 103 -17.05 -11.56 12.03
N PRO A 104 -16.34 -10.49 11.63
CA PRO A 104 -16.86 -9.54 10.66
C PRO A 104 -16.88 -10.15 9.25
N SER A 105 -17.69 -9.57 8.37
CA SER A 105 -17.58 -9.85 6.93
C SER A 105 -16.52 -8.95 6.32
N LEU A 106 -15.52 -9.54 5.65
CA LEU A 106 -14.59 -8.82 4.79
C LEU A 106 -15.36 -8.25 3.59
N GLN A 107 -15.14 -6.98 3.29
CA GLN A 107 -15.73 -6.26 2.16
C GLN A 107 -14.62 -5.82 1.22
N TRP A 108 -14.77 -6.12 -0.06
CA TRP A 108 -13.89 -5.63 -1.11
C TRP A 108 -14.32 -4.24 -1.56
N ASP A 109 -13.39 -3.28 -1.61
CA ASP A 109 -13.61 -1.97 -2.22
C ASP A 109 -12.91 -1.90 -3.59
N ASP A 110 -13.70 -1.93 -4.66
CA ASP A 110 -13.19 -1.84 -6.04
C ASP A 110 -12.41 -0.55 -6.33
N LYS A 111 -12.65 0.53 -5.56
CA LYS A 111 -11.97 1.81 -5.79
C LYS A 111 -10.52 1.79 -5.33
N SER A 112 -10.25 1.19 -4.19
CA SER A 112 -8.90 1.06 -3.62
C SER A 112 -8.23 -0.28 -3.98
N SER A 113 -9.02 -1.28 -4.36
CA SER A 113 -8.59 -2.66 -4.52
C SER A 113 -7.98 -3.22 -3.22
N GLU A 114 -8.70 -2.98 -2.12
CA GLU A 114 -8.39 -3.49 -0.78
C GLU A 114 -9.64 -4.07 -0.12
N HIS A 115 -9.40 -5.04 0.76
CA HIS A 115 -10.42 -5.49 1.69
C HIS A 115 -10.40 -4.60 2.94
N PHE A 116 -11.58 -4.40 3.49
CA PHE A 116 -11.75 -3.84 4.81
C PHE A 116 -12.88 -4.54 5.56
N PHE A 117 -12.95 -4.33 6.86
CA PHE A 117 -14.14 -4.65 7.62
C PHE A 117 -14.41 -3.62 8.70
N ILE A 118 -15.64 -3.61 9.20
CA ILE A 118 -16.06 -2.73 10.29
C ILE A 118 -16.52 -3.59 11.46
N TYR A 119 -16.10 -3.22 12.66
CA TYR A 119 -16.59 -3.82 13.89
C TYR A 119 -16.92 -2.75 14.93
N SER A 120 -17.60 -3.15 16.01
CA SER A 120 -17.90 -2.29 17.14
C SER A 120 -17.40 -2.93 18.43
N ASP A 121 -16.62 -2.20 19.24
CA ASP A 121 -16.23 -2.60 20.59
C ASP A 121 -16.71 -1.52 21.57
N LYS A 122 -17.50 -1.93 22.57
CA LYS A 122 -18.02 -1.03 23.62
C LYS A 122 -18.69 0.25 23.09
N GLY A 123 -19.39 0.15 21.96
CA GLY A 123 -20.10 1.27 21.33
C GLY A 123 -19.24 2.17 20.43
N VAL A 124 -17.94 1.87 20.30
CA VAL A 124 -17.01 2.56 19.39
C VAL A 124 -16.90 1.76 18.10
N ARG A 125 -17.04 2.42 16.95
CA ARG A 125 -16.90 1.80 15.62
C ARG A 125 -15.46 1.89 15.13
N HIS A 126 -15.00 0.80 14.56
CA HIS A 126 -13.66 0.65 14.00
C HIS A 126 -13.73 0.27 12.52
N ALA A 127 -12.74 0.68 11.74
CA ALA A 127 -12.52 0.21 10.38
C ALA A 127 -11.12 -0.38 10.27
N VAL A 128 -11.04 -1.61 9.80
CA VAL A 128 -9.79 -2.35 9.65
C VAL A 128 -9.49 -2.56 8.18
N PHE A 129 -8.29 -2.18 7.76
CA PHE A 129 -7.72 -2.43 6.44
C PHE A 129 -6.48 -3.28 6.63
N TYR A 130 -6.42 -4.47 6.05
CA TYR A 130 -5.27 -5.36 6.15
C TYR A 130 -5.09 -6.09 4.81
N PRO A 131 -3.85 -6.32 4.35
CA PRO A 131 -3.60 -7.02 3.09
C PRO A 131 -4.29 -8.38 3.02
N THR A 132 -4.68 -8.77 1.83
CA THR A 132 -5.28 -10.08 1.50
C THR A 132 -4.61 -10.60 0.24
N LEU A 133 -4.75 -11.88 -0.07
CA LEU A 133 -4.17 -12.43 -1.30
C LEU A 133 -4.63 -11.69 -2.55
N LEU A 134 -5.90 -11.30 -2.61
CA LEU A 134 -6.41 -10.55 -3.76
C LEU A 134 -5.76 -9.15 -3.85
N SER A 135 -5.66 -8.43 -2.73
CA SER A 135 -5.03 -7.10 -2.74
C SER A 135 -3.54 -7.18 -3.04
N LEU A 136 -2.84 -8.25 -2.61
CA LEU A 136 -1.46 -8.51 -2.97
C LEU A 136 -1.33 -8.82 -4.46
N SER A 137 -2.10 -9.79 -4.98
CA SER A 137 -2.08 -10.21 -6.39
C SER A 137 -2.22 -9.03 -7.34
N VAL A 138 -3.20 -8.14 -7.14
CA VAL A 138 -3.39 -6.99 -8.05
C VAL A 138 -2.23 -5.98 -8.02
N ARG A 139 -1.46 -5.92 -6.93
CA ARG A 139 -0.26 -5.06 -6.82
C ARG A 139 0.96 -5.74 -7.41
N LEU A 140 1.07 -7.06 -7.29
CA LEU A 140 2.10 -7.86 -7.94
C LEU A 140 1.95 -7.80 -9.46
N ASP A 141 0.72 -7.93 -9.96
CA ASP A 141 0.40 -7.77 -11.38
C ASP A 141 0.80 -6.36 -11.87
N GLU A 142 0.48 -5.30 -11.11
CA GLU A 142 0.89 -3.95 -11.47
C GLU A 142 2.42 -3.79 -11.47
N ALA A 143 3.14 -4.31 -10.47
CA ALA A 143 4.60 -4.28 -10.45
C ALA A 143 5.20 -5.00 -11.68
N GLN A 144 4.67 -6.18 -12.01
CA GLN A 144 5.06 -6.96 -13.17
C GLN A 144 4.81 -6.19 -14.48
N ASP A 145 3.64 -5.57 -14.63
CA ASP A 145 3.27 -4.75 -15.79
C ASP A 145 4.23 -3.57 -16.00
N TRP A 146 4.78 -3.02 -14.92
CA TRP A 146 5.78 -1.97 -14.98
C TRP A 146 7.21 -2.47 -15.15
N GLY A 147 7.48 -3.77 -14.96
CA GLY A 147 8.82 -4.31 -14.86
C GLY A 147 9.56 -3.86 -13.59
N ALA A 148 8.82 -3.53 -12.55
CA ALA A 148 9.34 -3.13 -11.24
C ALA A 148 9.58 -4.36 -10.35
N GLY A 149 10.53 -4.25 -9.41
CA GLY A 149 10.64 -5.18 -8.30
C GLY A 149 9.69 -4.83 -7.16
N LEU A 150 9.88 -5.47 -6.00
CA LEU A 150 9.04 -5.28 -4.81
C LEU A 150 9.91 -4.90 -3.61
N SER A 151 9.40 -4.04 -2.74
CA SER A 151 9.93 -3.82 -1.40
C SER A 151 8.83 -4.03 -0.37
N ILE A 152 9.08 -4.88 0.64
CA ILE A 152 8.06 -5.29 1.60
C ILE A 152 8.34 -4.67 2.96
N TRP A 153 7.34 -4.02 3.54
CA TRP A 153 7.37 -3.47 4.89
C TRP A 153 6.32 -4.14 5.79
N GLU A 154 6.68 -5.00 6.74
CA GLU A 154 7.96 -5.71 6.87
C GLU A 154 7.71 -7.22 7.06
N ILE A 155 8.77 -8.02 6.91
CA ILE A 155 8.74 -9.45 7.22
C ILE A 155 8.43 -9.63 8.71
N GLY A 156 7.34 -10.34 9.02
CA GLY A 156 6.87 -10.58 10.39
C GLY A 156 5.56 -9.85 10.74
N GLN A 157 5.12 -8.92 9.91
CA GLN A 157 3.81 -8.25 10.08
C GLN A 157 2.70 -8.89 9.25
N GLY A 158 3.06 -9.64 8.21
CA GLY A 158 2.17 -10.35 7.30
C GLY A 158 1.62 -11.67 7.86
N LEU A 159 0.91 -12.40 7.02
CA LEU A 159 0.52 -13.80 7.26
C LEU A 159 1.42 -14.72 6.44
N ASP A 160 1.76 -15.91 6.96
CA ASP A 160 2.75 -16.80 6.32
C ASP A 160 2.40 -17.15 4.86
N TYR A 161 1.12 -17.32 4.55
CA TYR A 161 0.66 -17.64 3.21
C TYR A 161 0.73 -16.46 2.22
N PHE A 162 1.17 -15.27 2.65
CA PHE A 162 1.50 -14.18 1.73
C PHE A 162 2.74 -14.49 0.90
N PHE A 163 3.67 -15.29 1.43
CA PHE A 163 4.87 -15.68 0.69
C PHE A 163 4.57 -16.66 -0.46
N ASP A 164 3.41 -17.31 -0.45
CA ASP A 164 3.00 -18.26 -1.50
C ASP A 164 2.64 -17.57 -2.84
N VAL A 165 2.41 -16.25 -2.82
CA VAL A 165 2.08 -15.46 -4.02
C VAL A 165 3.23 -14.58 -4.52
N LEU A 166 4.38 -14.57 -3.84
CA LEU A 166 5.56 -13.78 -4.22
C LEU A 166 6.46 -14.50 -5.24
#